data_AF-A0A948QXS1-F1
#
_entry.id   AF-A0A948QXS1-F1
#
_cell.length_a   1.000
_cell.length_b   1.000
_cell.length_c   1.000
_cell.angle_alpha   90.00
_cell.angle_beta   90.00
_cell.angle_gamma   90.00
#
_symmetry.space_group_name_H-M   'P 1'
#
loop_
_entity.id
_entity.type
_entity.pdbx_description
1 polymer ?
#
loop_
_entity_poly.entity_id
_entity_poly.type
_entity_poly.pdbx_seq_one_letter_code
_entity_poly.pdbx_strand_id
1 'polypeptide(L)'
;MLTEKEKLDSLTRLGVELNQVNDLDILMERVLTEARHFVNADAGSIYIRDENSLQFTYTQNDSLQKKLPPGEKLIYSTFTISVDKKTI
;
A
#
# COMPACT_ATOMS: atom_id res chain seq x y z
N MET A 1 9.41 29.11 -16.33
CA MET A 1 10.06 28.79 -15.03
C MET A 1 9.08 29.12 -13.93
N LEU A 2 8.91 28.25 -12.94
CA LEU A 2 7.99 28.49 -11.82
C LEU A 2 8.46 29.69 -10.98
N THR A 3 7.53 30.54 -10.59
CA THR A 3 7.73 31.62 -9.63
C THR A 3 8.02 31.07 -8.23
N GLU A 4 8.62 31.87 -7.34
CA GLU A 4 8.89 31.44 -5.96
C GLU A 4 7.63 30.97 -5.22
N LYS A 5 6.50 31.65 -5.45
CA LYS A 5 5.22 31.30 -4.86
C LYS A 5 4.73 29.93 -5.35
N GLU A 6 4.81 29.67 -6.66
CA GLU A 6 4.39 28.38 -7.23
C GLU A 6 5.28 27.22 -6.76
N LYS A 7 6.59 27.45 -6.55
CA LYS A 7 7.50 26.46 -5.97
C LYS A 7 7.15 26.15 -4.52
N LEU A 8 6.86 27.17 -3.72
CA LEU A 8 6.48 27.01 -2.32
C LEU A 8 5.15 26.25 -2.19
N ASP A 9 4.15 26.63 -2.98
CA ASP A 9 2.85 25.94 -3.00
C ASP A 9 2.99 24.47 -3.43
N SER A 10 3.91 24.17 -4.37
CA SER A 10 4.20 22.79 -4.77
C SER A 10 4.85 21.97 -3.66
N LEU A 11 5.77 22.56 -2.90
CA LEU A 11 6.41 21.91 -1.74
C LEU A 11 5.40 21.67 -0.61
N THR A 12 4.49 22.61 -0.37
CA THR A 12 3.43 22.46 0.64
C THR A 12 2.45 21.35 0.24
N ARG A 13 2.02 21.29 -1.03
CA ARG A 13 1.17 20.19 -1.53
C ARG A 13 1.87 18.84 -1.39
N LEU A 14 3.13 18.75 -1.78
CA LEU A 14 3.95 17.55 -1.63
C LEU A 14 4.06 17.14 -0.15
N GLY A 15 4.27 18.09 0.75
CA GLY A 15 4.33 17.83 2.20
C GLY A 15 3.01 17.30 2.77
N VAL A 16 1.86 17.78 2.27
CA VAL A 16 0.54 17.29 2.68
C VAL A 16 0.28 15.89 2.11
N GLU A 17 0.57 15.65 0.84
CA GLU A 17 0.46 14.34 0.19
C GLU A 17 1.34 13.30 0.90
N LEU A 18 2.59 13.65 1.21
CA LEU A 18 3.50 12.77 1.95
C LEU A 18 3.02 12.46 3.37
N ASN A 19 2.40 13.41 4.08
CA ASN A 19 1.86 13.14 5.42
C ASN A 19 0.59 12.29 5.39
N GLN A 20 -0.32 12.54 4.45
CA GLN A 20 -1.57 11.77 4.33
C GLN A 20 -1.33 10.31 3.94
N VAL A 21 -0.35 10.07 3.06
CA VAL A 21 0.00 8.72 2.60
C VAL A 21 0.58 7.88 3.75
N ASN A 22 1.40 8.47 4.63
CA ASN A 22 2.08 7.71 5.68
C ASN A 22 1.15 7.16 6.77
N ASP A 23 0.19 7.94 7.28
CA ASP A 23 -0.59 7.52 8.45
C ASP A 23 -1.55 6.35 8.12
N LEU A 24 -2.20 6.42 6.95
CA LEU A 24 -3.11 5.35 6.52
C LEU A 24 -2.32 4.08 6.15
N ASP A 25 -1.20 4.22 5.43
CA ASP A 25 -0.38 3.07 5.04
C ASP A 25 0.19 2.34 6.26
N ILE A 26 0.73 3.08 7.24
CA ILE A 26 1.24 2.50 8.49
C ILE A 26 0.11 1.81 9.26
N LEU A 27 -1.07 2.43 9.33
CA LEU A 27 -2.22 1.84 10.00
C LEU A 27 -2.65 0.53 9.33
N MET A 28 -2.77 0.51 8.01
CA MET A 28 -3.20 -0.68 7.27
C MET A 28 -2.18 -1.82 7.35
N GLU A 29 -0.88 -1.51 7.28
CA GLU A 29 0.19 -2.49 7.54
C GLU A 29 0.06 -3.11 8.92
N ARG A 30 -0.19 -2.29 9.94
CA ARG A 30 -0.37 -2.78 11.32
C ARG A 30 -1.64 -3.63 11.46
N VAL A 31 -2.75 -3.18 10.89
CA VAL A 31 -4.01 -3.96 10.87
C VAL A 31 -3.80 -5.32 10.24
N LEU A 32 -3.12 -5.38 9.09
CA LEU A 32 -2.82 -6.64 8.40
C LEU A 32 -1.95 -7.56 9.26
N THR A 33 -0.94 -7.02 9.92
CA THR A 33 -0.08 -7.78 10.85
C THR A 33 -0.88 -8.38 12.00
N GLU A 34 -1.69 -7.59 12.69
CA GLU A 34 -2.50 -8.07 13.82
C GLU A 34 -3.54 -9.11 13.35
N ALA A 35 -4.17 -8.89 12.20
CA ALA A 35 -5.12 -9.84 11.63
C ALA A 35 -4.45 -11.19 11.32
N ARG A 36 -3.28 -11.19 10.67
CA ARG A 36 -2.50 -12.41 10.39
C ARG A 36 -2.13 -13.15 11.67
N HIS A 37 -1.60 -12.44 12.67
CA HIS A 37 -1.23 -13.05 13.96
C HIS A 37 -2.44 -13.63 14.68
N PHE A 38 -3.57 -12.93 14.69
CA PHE A 38 -4.80 -13.38 15.34
C PHE A 38 -5.28 -14.74 14.80
N VAL A 39 -5.13 -14.98 13.49
CA VAL A 39 -5.51 -16.26 12.85
C VAL A 39 -4.34 -17.21 12.61
N ASN A 40 -3.13 -16.88 13.08
CA ASN A 40 -1.89 -17.61 12.80
C ASN A 40 -1.62 -17.84 11.30
N ALA A 41 -1.86 -16.84 10.45
CA ALA A 41 -1.61 -16.90 9.01
C ALA A 41 -0.18 -16.43 8.64
N ASP A 42 0.47 -17.16 7.73
CA ASP A 42 1.79 -16.80 7.15
C ASP A 42 1.71 -15.55 6.26
N ALA A 43 0.58 -15.35 5.57
CA ALA A 43 0.42 -14.30 4.58
C ALA A 43 -0.97 -13.68 4.60
N GLY A 44 -1.09 -12.48 4.05
CA GLY A 44 -2.34 -11.77 3.92
C GLY A 44 -2.18 -10.53 3.05
N SER A 45 -3.31 -10.04 2.54
CA SER A 45 -3.36 -8.84 1.72
C SER A 45 -4.64 -8.05 1.99
N ILE A 46 -4.55 -6.73 1.82
CA ILE A 46 -5.70 -5.81 1.87
C ILE A 46 -5.87 -5.21 0.49
N TYR A 47 -7.12 -5.24 0.02
CA TYR A 47 -7.53 -4.69 -1.26
C TYR A 47 -8.42 -3.49 -1.05
N ILE A 48 -8.18 -2.43 -1.83
CA ILE A 48 -9.07 -1.28 -1.88
C ILE A 48 -9.91 -1.39 -3.15
N ARG A 49 -11.22 -1.38 -2.98
CA ARG A 49 -12.14 -1.34 -4.12
C ARG A 49 -12.38 0.11 -4.51
N ASP A 50 -12.09 0.42 -5.76
CA ASP A 50 -12.43 1.70 -6.39
C ASP A 50 -13.39 1.41 -7.56
N GLU A 51 -14.67 1.74 -7.36
CA GLU A 51 -15.78 1.43 -8.27
C GLU A 51 -15.82 -0.05 -8.73
N ASN A 52 -15.36 -0.27 -9.96
CA ASN A 52 -15.31 -1.55 -10.66
C ASN A 52 -13.89 -2.11 -10.74
N SER A 53 -13.00 -1.64 -9.87
CA SER A 53 -11.60 -2.05 -9.82
C SER A 53 -11.19 -2.42 -8.41
N LEU A 54 -10.29 -3.40 -8.30
CA LEU A 54 -9.72 -3.87 -7.05
C LEU A 54 -8.22 -3.61 -7.08
N GLN A 55 -7.78 -2.70 -6.21
CA GLN A 55 -6.38 -2.32 -6.06
C GLN A 55 -5.73 -3.17 -4.98
N PHE A 56 -4.58 -3.74 -5.33
CA PHE A 56 -3.74 -4.53 -4.43
C PHE A 56 -2.82 -3.58 -3.69
N THR A 57 -3.18 -3.19 -2.47
CA THR A 57 -2.54 -2.06 -1.78
C THR A 57 -1.54 -2.49 -0.71
N TYR A 58 -1.87 -3.53 0.08
CA TYR A 58 -0.99 -4.00 1.17
C TYR A 58 -0.87 -5.52 1.13
N THR A 59 0.35 -6.04 1.23
CA THR A 59 0.61 -7.50 1.25
C THR A 59 1.74 -7.81 2.22
N GLN A 60 1.55 -8.86 3.01
CA GLN A 60 2.55 -9.40 3.92
C GLN A 60 2.66 -10.91 3.72
N ASN A 61 3.88 -11.44 3.70
CA ASN A 61 4.15 -12.87 3.68
C ASN A 61 5.50 -13.13 4.35
N ASP A 62 5.50 -13.75 5.52
CA ASP A 62 6.73 -13.91 6.30
C ASP A 62 7.69 -14.92 5.66
N SER A 63 7.16 -15.99 5.06
CA SER A 63 7.96 -17.01 4.37
C SER A 63 8.70 -16.48 3.14
N LEU A 64 8.09 -15.60 2.37
CA LEU A 64 8.70 -14.95 1.21
C LEU A 64 9.60 -13.79 1.64
N GLN A 65 9.23 -13.05 2.68
CA GLN A 65 10.03 -11.95 3.21
C GLN A 65 11.39 -12.44 3.73
N LYS A 66 11.43 -13.65 4.32
CA LYS A 66 12.68 -14.31 4.75
C LYS A 66 13.62 -14.68 3.61
N LYS A 67 13.15 -14.75 2.36
CA LYS A 67 13.98 -15.06 1.19
C LYS A 67 14.66 -13.82 0.62
N LEU A 68 14.25 -12.63 1.07
CA LEU A 68 14.81 -11.37 0.60
C LEU A 68 16.02 -10.95 1.43
N PRO A 69 16.97 -10.20 0.83
CA PRO A 69 18.05 -9.55 1.57
C PRO A 69 17.51 -8.64 2.70
N PRO A 70 18.29 -8.45 3.79
CA PRO A 70 17.89 -7.56 4.87
C PRO A 70 17.60 -6.14 4.35
N GLY A 71 16.42 -5.61 4.69
CA GLY A 71 15.97 -4.27 4.28
C GLY A 71 15.20 -4.22 2.97
N GLU A 72 15.10 -5.32 2.21
CA GLU A 72 14.21 -5.39 1.06
C GLU A 72 12.80 -5.77 1.49
N LYS A 73 11.78 -5.13 0.92
CA LYS A 73 10.37 -5.47 1.13
C LYS A 73 9.87 -6.27 -0.06
N LEU A 74 8.96 -7.21 0.18
CA LEU A 74 8.18 -7.81 -0.89
C LEU A 74 7.45 -6.73 -1.70
N ILE A 75 7.97 -6.44 -2.90
CA ILE A 75 7.31 -5.56 -3.86
C ILE A 75 6.29 -6.42 -4.60
N TYR A 76 5.08 -6.54 -4.04
CA TYR A 76 3.96 -6.87 -4.90
C TYR A 76 3.55 -5.59 -5.59
N SER A 77 3.66 -5.59 -6.92
CA SER A 77 3.17 -4.52 -7.76
C SER A 77 1.75 -4.17 -7.35
N THR A 78 1.48 -2.89 -7.12
CA THR A 78 0.11 -2.38 -7.07
C THR A 78 -0.50 -2.63 -8.44
N PHE A 79 -1.13 -3.79 -8.60
CA PHE A 79 -1.89 -4.10 -9.81
C PHE A 79 -3.37 -3.96 -9.50
N THR A 80 -4.09 -3.54 -10.52
CA THR A 80 -5.53 -3.32 -10.44
C THR A 80 -6.20 -4.40 -11.26
N ILE A 81 -7.18 -5.08 -10.66
CA ILE A 81 -8.02 -6.05 -11.37
C ILE A 81 -9.42 -5.45 -11.55
N SER A 82 -10.01 -5.60 -12.72
CA SER A 82 -11.43 -5.28 -12.92
C SER A 82 -12.32 -6.23 -12.12
N VAL A 83 -13.29 -5.68 -11.39
CA VAL A 83 -14.33 -6.43 -10.68
C VAL A 83 -15.42 -6.79 -11.69
N ASP A 84 -15.22 -7.89 -12.41
CA ASP A 84 -16.19 -8.44 -13.34
C ASP A 84 -16.36 -9.97 -13.17
N LYS A 85 -17.43 -10.51 -13.76
CA LYS A 85 -17.76 -11.96 -13.70
C LYS A 85 -16.84 -12.84 -14.54
N LYS A 86 -15.84 -12.28 -15.24
CA LYS A 86 -14.88 -13.05 -16.04
C LYS A 86 -13.59 -13.31 -15.28
N THR A 87 -13.45 -12.69 -14.10
CA THR A 87 -12.22 -12.70 -13.31
C THR A 87 -12.36 -13.51 -12.00
N ILE A 88 -13.47 -14.23 -11.81
CA ILE A 88 -13.71 -15.20 -10.73
C ILE A 88 -14.11 -16.54 -11.33
#